data_AF-V2HQY4-F1
#
_entry.id   AF-V2HQY4-F1
#
_cell.length_a   1.000
_cell.length_b   1.000
_cell.length_c   1.000
_cell.angle_alpha   90.00
_cell.angle_beta   90.00
_cell.angle_gamma   90.00
#
_symmetry.space_group_name_H-M   'P 1'
#
loop_
_entity.id
_entity.type
_entity.pdbx_description
1 polymer ?
#
loop_
_entity_poly.entity_id
_entity_poly.type
_entity_poly.pdbx_seq_one_letter_code
_entity_poly.pdbx_strand_id
1 'polypeptide(L)'
;MPAAPPPPTSPGRLGPLGIRPGEHAAVVAAFAFFFCLFASYFMLRPVRETMGIAGGVQNLQWLFTATFVVMLAAIPLYGLCSARLPRRRFVPWVYAFFIANLLAFALATRARPDDVWLARVFYVWLSVFNLFVVSVAWSLMADVFRPEQARRLFPVIAAGASVGGLAGPLLSGWLVGPIGLTGLMLLSAVLLAATLPGGAWLFRWRARAGA
;
A
#
# COMPACT_ATOMS: atom_id res chain seq x y z
N MET A 1 32.89 -23.24 -47.68
CA MET A 1 31.90 -23.48 -46.60
C MET A 1 32.11 -22.37 -45.57
N PRO A 2 31.31 -21.29 -45.57
CA PRO A 2 31.54 -20.16 -44.65
C PRO A 2 31.19 -20.57 -43.21
N ALA A 3 32.11 -20.26 -42.30
CA ALA A 3 32.03 -20.59 -40.87
C ALA A 3 30.77 -19.96 -40.24
N ALA A 4 30.07 -20.75 -39.43
CA ALA A 4 28.90 -20.30 -38.69
C ALA A 4 29.26 -19.14 -37.74
N PRO A 5 28.40 -18.11 -37.62
CA PRO A 5 28.66 -17.00 -36.70
C PRO A 5 28.71 -17.50 -35.24
N PRO A 6 29.57 -16.90 -34.39
CA PRO A 6 29.67 -17.30 -32.99
C PRO A 6 28.33 -17.07 -32.26
N PRO A 7 27.96 -17.92 -31.29
CA PRO A 7 26.74 -17.75 -30.53
C PRO A 7 26.75 -16.42 -29.76
N PRO A 8 25.60 -15.75 -29.61
CA PRO A 8 25.53 -14.50 -28.84
C PRO A 8 25.95 -14.76 -27.39
N THR A 9 26.98 -14.04 -26.96
CA THR A 9 27.43 -13.99 -25.57
C THR A 9 26.30 -13.47 -24.70
N SER A 10 25.71 -14.35 -23.92
CA SER A 10 24.66 -14.03 -22.94
C SER A 10 25.24 -13.08 -21.88
N PRO A 11 24.79 -11.82 -21.80
CA PRO A 11 25.22 -10.94 -20.73
C PRO A 11 24.52 -11.37 -19.44
N GLY A 12 25.31 -11.89 -18.50
CA GLY A 12 25.05 -11.97 -17.06
C GLY A 12 23.58 -12.05 -16.63
N ARG A 13 22.91 -13.18 -16.88
CA ARG A 13 21.66 -13.52 -16.18
C ARG A 13 22.01 -14.09 -14.82
N LEU A 14 22.04 -13.27 -13.78
CA LEU A 14 22.01 -13.77 -12.41
C LEU A 14 20.55 -14.03 -12.02
N GLY A 15 20.13 -15.29 -12.20
CA GLY A 15 18.96 -15.89 -11.55
C GLY A 15 17.65 -15.98 -12.36
N PRO A 16 16.72 -16.88 -11.94
CA PRO A 16 15.44 -17.15 -12.63
C PRO A 16 14.47 -15.96 -12.70
N LEU A 17 14.79 -14.85 -12.02
CA LEU A 17 14.01 -13.60 -11.99
C LEU A 17 14.53 -12.54 -12.97
N GLY A 18 15.69 -12.76 -13.60
CA GLY A 18 16.21 -11.88 -14.64
C GLY A 18 16.61 -10.46 -14.20
N ILE A 19 16.82 -10.23 -12.90
CA ILE A 19 17.18 -8.91 -12.37
C ILE A 19 18.52 -8.46 -12.98
N ARG A 20 18.57 -7.29 -13.63
CA ARG A 20 19.82 -6.77 -14.20
C ARG A 20 20.70 -6.13 -13.12
N PRO A 21 22.03 -6.14 -13.27
CA PRO A 21 22.92 -5.36 -12.42
C PRO A 21 22.50 -3.87 -12.48
N GLY A 22 22.21 -3.26 -11.32
CA GLY A 22 21.67 -1.91 -11.19
C GLY A 22 20.18 -1.80 -10.83
N GLU A 23 19.37 -2.86 -11.03
CA GLU A 23 17.92 -2.86 -10.74
C GLU A 23 17.60 -3.42 -9.34
N HIS A 24 18.53 -4.13 -8.71
CA HIS A 24 18.34 -4.79 -7.40
C HIS A 24 17.87 -3.83 -6.30
N ALA A 25 18.49 -2.65 -6.19
CA ALA A 25 18.12 -1.67 -5.17
C ALA A 25 16.70 -1.12 -5.39
N ALA A 26 16.27 -0.96 -6.66
CA ALA A 26 14.91 -0.56 -7.00
C ALA A 26 13.90 -1.66 -6.65
N VAL A 27 14.22 -2.92 -6.91
CA VAL A 27 13.36 -4.07 -6.56
C VAL A 27 13.20 -4.20 -5.06
N VAL A 28 14.30 -4.11 -4.29
CA VAL A 28 14.25 -4.19 -2.82
C VAL A 28 13.47 -3.01 -2.24
N ALA A 29 13.67 -1.79 -2.75
CA ALA A 29 12.91 -0.63 -2.29
C ALA A 29 11.41 -0.75 -2.64
N ALA A 30 11.06 -1.24 -3.83
CA ALA A 30 9.68 -1.47 -4.23
C ALA A 30 9.03 -2.60 -3.41
N PHE A 31 9.77 -3.68 -3.12
CA PHE A 31 9.35 -4.76 -2.25
C PHE A 31 9.07 -4.23 -0.83
N ALA A 32 10.02 -3.50 -0.24
CA ALA A 32 9.87 -2.91 1.09
C ALA A 32 8.71 -1.91 1.13
N PHE A 33 8.52 -1.11 0.08
CA PHE A 33 7.40 -0.19 -0.05
C PHE A 33 6.06 -0.94 -0.02
N PHE A 34 5.89 -1.98 -0.84
CA PHE A 34 4.65 -2.77 -0.85
C PHE A 34 4.45 -3.55 0.44
N PHE A 35 5.53 -4.09 1.02
CA PHE A 35 5.47 -4.77 2.31
C PHE A 35 4.96 -3.85 3.41
N CYS A 36 5.56 -2.67 3.60
CA CYS A 36 5.14 -1.71 4.62
C CYS A 36 3.71 -1.21 4.38
N LEU A 37 3.36 -0.95 3.11
CA LEU A 37 2.03 -0.48 2.72
C LEU A 37 0.96 -1.54 3.00
N PHE A 38 1.16 -2.77 2.57
CA PHE A 38 0.21 -3.86 2.81
C PHE A 38 0.16 -4.23 4.29
N ALA A 39 1.30 -4.25 4.99
CA ALA A 39 1.33 -4.46 6.44
C ALA A 39 0.50 -3.39 7.17
N SER A 40 0.65 -2.11 6.82
CA SER A 40 -0.12 -1.01 7.43
C SER A 40 -1.62 -1.20 7.27
N TYR A 41 -2.08 -1.61 6.08
CA TYR A 41 -3.49 -1.85 5.79
C TYR A 41 -4.02 -3.11 6.48
N PHE A 42 -3.37 -4.25 6.24
CA PHE A 42 -3.86 -5.54 6.71
C PHE A 42 -3.80 -5.67 8.22
N MET A 43 -2.95 -4.91 8.90
CA MET A 43 -2.93 -4.84 10.37
C MET A 43 -4.19 -4.16 10.95
N LEU A 44 -4.82 -3.25 10.21
CA LEU A 44 -6.06 -2.59 10.61
C LEU A 44 -7.32 -3.34 10.17
N ARG A 45 -7.17 -4.32 9.28
CA ARG A 45 -8.30 -5.08 8.76
C ARG A 45 -9.05 -5.88 9.85
N PRO A 46 -8.38 -6.63 10.75
CA PRO A 46 -9.06 -7.30 11.87
C PRO A 46 -9.74 -6.31 12.83
N VAL A 47 -9.12 -5.14 13.04
CA VAL A 47 -9.68 -4.06 13.86
C VAL A 47 -10.99 -3.54 13.24
N ARG A 48 -11.00 -3.32 11.92
CA ARG A 48 -12.23 -2.96 11.20
C ARG A 48 -13.31 -4.03 11.35
N GLU A 49 -12.95 -5.30 11.16
CA GLU A 49 -13.92 -6.40 11.19
C GLU A 49 -14.53 -6.55 12.60
N THR A 50 -13.72 -6.45 13.65
CA THR A 50 -14.19 -6.47 15.05
C THR A 50 -15.07 -5.26 15.39
N MET A 51 -14.66 -4.04 14.99
CA MET A 51 -15.46 -2.82 15.15
C MET A 51 -16.81 -2.87 14.43
N GLY A 52 -16.84 -3.44 13.23
CA GLY A 52 -18.07 -3.58 12.44
C GLY A 52 -19.10 -4.51 13.10
N ILE A 53 -18.64 -5.57 13.76
CA ILE A 53 -19.50 -6.53 14.47
C ILE A 53 -19.95 -5.95 15.82
N ALA A 54 -19.03 -5.29 16.55
CA ALA A 54 -19.33 -4.68 17.86
C ALA A 54 -20.37 -3.55 17.78
N GLY A 55 -20.43 -2.80 16.67
CA GLY A 55 -21.40 -1.72 16.45
C GLY A 55 -22.84 -2.16 16.13
N GLY A 56 -23.13 -3.46 16.24
CA GLY A 56 -24.43 -4.10 16.03
C GLY A 56 -24.59 -4.69 14.63
N VAL A 57 -24.75 -6.02 14.55
CA VAL A 57 -24.89 -6.81 13.31
C VAL A 57 -26.02 -6.31 12.40
N GLN A 58 -27.08 -5.76 12.97
CA GLN A 58 -28.23 -5.20 12.23
C GLN A 58 -27.86 -3.99 11.37
N ASN A 59 -26.85 -3.20 11.77
CA ASN A 59 -26.40 -2.04 10.99
C ASN A 59 -25.35 -2.41 9.95
N LEU A 60 -24.81 -3.63 9.98
CA LEU A 60 -23.74 -4.07 9.09
C LEU A 60 -24.15 -3.97 7.61
N GLN A 61 -25.40 -4.29 7.29
CA GLN A 61 -25.96 -4.06 5.95
C GLN A 61 -25.86 -2.59 5.52
N TRP A 62 -26.18 -1.66 6.43
CA TRP A 62 -26.06 -0.23 6.16
C TRP A 62 -24.60 0.22 6.00
N LEU A 63 -23.67 -0.35 6.78
CA LEU A 63 -22.23 -0.10 6.58
C LEU A 63 -21.74 -0.60 5.22
N PHE A 64 -22.21 -1.76 4.76
CA PHE A 64 -21.90 -2.27 3.43
C PHE A 64 -22.48 -1.37 2.34
N THR A 65 -23.73 -0.91 2.48
CA THR A 65 -24.34 0.04 1.55
C THR A 65 -23.59 1.37 1.52
N ALA A 66 -23.23 1.92 2.68
CA ALA A 66 -22.41 3.14 2.77
C ALA A 66 -21.05 2.93 2.12
N THR A 67 -20.38 1.82 2.40
CA THR A 67 -19.10 1.47 1.76
C THR A 67 -19.26 1.36 0.24
N PHE A 68 -20.33 0.73 -0.24
CA PHE A 68 -20.63 0.61 -1.66
C PHE A 68 -20.81 1.98 -2.32
N VAL A 69 -21.66 2.85 -1.75
CA VAL A 69 -21.90 4.20 -2.28
C VAL A 69 -20.61 5.03 -2.27
N VAL A 70 -19.86 4.98 -1.17
CA VAL A 70 -18.61 5.73 -1.06
C VAL A 70 -17.57 5.18 -2.04
N MET A 71 -17.46 3.87 -2.23
CA MET A 71 -16.59 3.28 -3.26
C MET A 71 -17.01 3.70 -4.67
N LEU A 72 -18.31 3.67 -4.96
CA LEU A 72 -18.87 4.08 -6.25
C LEU A 72 -18.53 5.55 -6.56
N ALA A 73 -18.50 6.42 -5.55
CA ALA A 73 -18.07 7.82 -5.69
C ALA A 73 -16.54 7.99 -5.69
N ALA A 74 -15.82 7.16 -4.93
CA ALA A 74 -14.36 7.24 -4.80
C ALA A 74 -13.63 6.83 -6.09
N ILE A 75 -14.14 5.83 -6.81
CA ILE A 75 -13.55 5.36 -8.07
C ILE A 75 -13.47 6.47 -9.14
N PRO A 76 -14.56 7.19 -9.50
CA PRO A 76 -14.48 8.28 -10.47
C PRO A 76 -13.68 9.46 -9.94
N LEU A 77 -13.75 9.76 -8.64
CA LEU A 77 -12.92 10.80 -8.02
C LEU A 77 -11.43 10.47 -8.18
N TYR A 78 -11.04 9.23 -7.93
CA TYR A 78 -9.69 8.74 -8.16
C TYR A 78 -9.28 8.83 -9.63
N GLY A 79 -10.15 8.40 -10.54
CA GLY A 79 -9.92 8.51 -11.99
C GLY A 79 -9.63 9.95 -12.42
N LEU A 80 -10.47 10.90 -11.99
CA LEU A 80 -10.32 12.33 -12.26
C LEU A 80 -9.03 12.91 -11.65
N CYS A 81 -8.73 12.60 -10.39
CA CYS A 81 -7.50 13.05 -9.74
C CYS A 81 -6.25 12.50 -10.45
N SER A 82 -6.28 11.22 -10.84
CA SER A 82 -5.16 10.56 -11.51
C SER A 82 -4.88 11.07 -12.93
N ALA A 83 -5.88 11.70 -13.56
CA ALA A 83 -5.79 12.32 -14.87
C ALA A 83 -5.32 13.78 -14.81
N ARG A 84 -5.63 14.50 -13.72
CA ARG A 84 -5.35 15.95 -13.60
C ARG A 84 -4.08 16.30 -12.83
N LEU A 85 -3.57 15.41 -11.97
CA LEU A 85 -2.44 15.72 -11.08
C LEU A 85 -1.18 14.91 -11.44
N PRO A 86 0.01 15.56 -11.52
CA PRO A 86 1.27 14.85 -11.66
C PRO A 86 1.51 13.95 -10.44
N ARG A 87 1.50 12.64 -10.69
CA ARG A 87 1.48 11.56 -9.69
C ARG A 87 2.60 11.65 -8.65
N ARG A 88 3.77 12.18 -9.06
CA ARG A 88 4.93 12.44 -8.18
C ARG A 88 4.63 13.35 -6.98
N ARG A 89 3.72 14.33 -7.13
CA ARG A 89 3.26 15.17 -6.01
C ARG A 89 2.00 14.60 -5.35
N PHE A 90 1.16 13.91 -6.08
CA PHE A 90 -0.09 13.37 -5.55
C PHE A 90 0.15 12.28 -4.49
N VAL A 91 1.09 11.35 -4.73
CA VAL A 91 1.31 10.21 -3.81
C VAL A 91 1.68 10.65 -2.38
N PRO A 92 2.69 11.52 -2.16
CA PRO A 92 3.04 11.94 -0.80
C PRO A 92 1.90 12.67 -0.10
N TRP A 93 1.14 13.51 -0.82
CA TRP A 93 0.01 14.24 -0.26
C TRP A 93 -1.12 13.31 0.17
N VAL A 94 -1.47 12.31 -0.65
CA VAL A 94 -2.50 11.32 -0.31
C VAL A 94 -2.08 10.50 0.91
N TYR A 95 -0.83 10.06 0.97
CA TYR A 95 -0.35 9.28 2.09
C TYR A 95 -0.26 10.12 3.37
N ALA A 96 0.20 11.37 3.28
CA ALA A 96 0.19 12.31 4.40
C ALA A 96 -1.24 12.57 4.92
N PHE A 97 -2.22 12.72 4.01
CA PHE A 97 -3.63 12.83 4.38
C PHE A 97 -4.10 11.60 5.17
N PHE A 98 -3.83 10.39 4.68
CA PHE A 98 -4.23 9.17 5.39
C PHE A 98 -3.49 8.96 6.72
N ILE A 99 -2.21 9.33 6.80
CA ILE A 99 -1.45 9.35 8.07
C ILE A 99 -2.13 10.29 9.07
N ALA A 100 -2.46 11.52 8.67
CA ALA A 100 -3.14 12.48 9.54
C ALA A 100 -4.51 11.95 10.01
N ASN A 101 -5.26 11.29 9.12
CA ASN A 101 -6.51 10.62 9.48
C ASN A 101 -6.28 9.49 10.50
N LEU A 102 -5.27 8.63 10.32
CA LEU A 102 -4.93 7.59 11.29
C LEU A 102 -4.57 8.16 12.66
N LEU A 103 -3.82 9.26 12.71
CA LEU A 103 -3.52 9.96 13.96
C LEU A 103 -4.79 10.53 14.61
N ALA A 104 -5.69 11.12 13.82
CA ALA A 104 -6.97 11.62 14.31
C ALA A 104 -7.85 10.47 14.86
N PHE A 105 -7.93 9.33 14.16
CA PHE A 105 -8.63 8.15 14.65
C PHE A 105 -7.97 7.58 15.91
N ALA A 106 -6.65 7.55 15.99
CA ALA A 106 -5.92 7.09 17.17
C ALA A 106 -6.26 7.96 18.40
N LEU A 107 -6.26 9.28 18.24
CA LEU A 107 -6.65 10.23 19.29
C LEU A 107 -8.13 10.11 19.65
N ALA A 108 -9.02 10.00 18.67
CA ALA A 108 -10.45 9.86 18.88
C ALA A 108 -10.79 8.56 19.62
N THR A 109 -10.16 7.45 19.24
CA THR A 109 -10.35 6.14 19.90
C THR A 109 -9.79 6.17 21.32
N ARG A 110 -8.69 6.88 21.54
CA ARG A 110 -8.14 7.08 22.90
C ARG A 110 -9.07 7.93 23.78
N ALA A 111 -9.72 8.95 23.21
CA ALA A 111 -10.63 9.82 23.94
C ALA A 111 -12.00 9.16 24.18
N ARG A 112 -12.48 8.34 23.25
CA ARG A 112 -13.78 7.66 23.31
C ARG A 112 -13.67 6.24 22.74
N PRO A 113 -13.19 5.27 23.55
CA PRO A 113 -12.95 3.90 23.08
C PRO A 113 -14.23 3.15 22.67
N ASP A 114 -15.36 3.47 23.30
CA ASP A 114 -16.64 2.75 23.09
C ASP A 114 -17.61 3.46 22.13
N ASP A 115 -17.14 4.46 21.39
CA ASP A 115 -18.01 5.22 20.47
C ASP A 115 -18.31 4.42 19.18
N VAL A 116 -19.54 3.92 19.10
CA VAL A 116 -20.04 3.13 17.98
C VAL A 116 -19.99 3.91 16.66
N TRP A 117 -20.17 5.24 16.67
CA TRP A 117 -20.10 6.04 15.45
C TRP A 117 -18.66 6.13 14.93
N LEU A 118 -17.68 6.25 15.81
CA LEU A 118 -16.26 6.26 15.42
C LEU A 118 -15.87 4.93 14.74
N ALA A 119 -16.31 3.81 15.30
CA ALA A 119 -16.12 2.48 14.72
C ALA A 119 -16.72 2.36 13.32
N ARG A 120 -17.93 2.91 13.10
CA ARG A 120 -18.60 2.90 11.78
C ARG A 120 -17.88 3.75 10.75
N VAL A 121 -17.48 4.96 11.13
CA VAL A 121 -16.73 5.86 10.25
C VAL A 121 -15.38 5.24 9.91
N PHE A 122 -14.68 4.66 10.89
CA PHE A 122 -13.41 3.96 10.66
C PHE A 122 -13.56 2.79 9.68
N TYR A 123 -14.66 2.03 9.76
CA TYR A 123 -14.92 0.91 8.86
C TYR A 123 -15.03 1.35 7.39
N VAL A 124 -15.85 2.37 7.13
CA VAL A 124 -16.03 2.92 5.78
C VAL A 124 -14.73 3.57 5.31
N TRP A 125 -14.09 4.36 6.18
CA TRP A 125 -12.82 5.03 5.88
C TRP A 125 -11.72 4.04 5.52
N LEU A 126 -11.55 2.94 6.27
CA LEU A 126 -10.50 1.95 5.99
C LEU A 126 -10.71 1.27 4.62
N SER A 127 -11.97 1.16 4.19
CA SER A 127 -12.32 0.62 2.89
C SER A 127 -11.92 1.56 1.74
N VAL A 128 -12.13 2.87 1.92
CA VAL A 128 -11.65 3.91 0.99
C VAL A 128 -10.13 3.97 0.99
N PHE A 129 -9.52 3.97 2.17
CA PHE A 129 -8.08 3.93 2.37
C PHE A 129 -7.43 2.82 1.54
N ASN A 130 -7.94 1.59 1.63
CA ASN A 130 -7.43 0.46 0.87
C ASN A 130 -7.43 0.73 -0.64
N LEU A 131 -8.58 1.15 -1.18
CA LEU A 131 -8.74 1.41 -2.60
C LEU A 131 -7.75 2.47 -3.09
N PHE A 132 -7.62 3.58 -2.36
CA PHE A 132 -6.70 4.65 -2.73
C PHE A 132 -5.25 4.23 -2.59
N VAL A 133 -4.85 3.67 -1.45
CA VAL A 133 -3.46 3.36 -1.15
C VAL A 133 -2.92 2.29 -2.10
N VAL A 134 -3.70 1.26 -2.40
CA VAL A 134 -3.34 0.21 -3.38
C VAL A 134 -3.29 0.78 -4.80
N SER A 135 -4.31 1.54 -5.22
CA SER A 135 -4.33 2.12 -6.57
C SER A 135 -3.16 3.08 -6.82
N VAL A 136 -2.85 3.93 -5.84
CA VAL A 136 -1.73 4.88 -5.88
C VAL A 136 -0.39 4.13 -5.89
N ALA A 137 -0.24 3.06 -5.09
CA ALA A 137 0.97 2.26 -5.04
C ALA A 137 1.29 1.61 -6.39
N TRP A 138 0.31 0.94 -7.00
CA TRP A 138 0.47 0.32 -8.32
C TRP A 138 0.73 1.35 -9.42
N SER A 139 0.05 2.50 -9.34
CA SER A 139 0.29 3.62 -10.26
C SER A 139 1.72 4.15 -10.15
N LEU A 140 2.25 4.28 -8.93
CA LEU A 140 3.63 4.70 -8.68
C LEU A 140 4.63 3.69 -9.28
N MET A 141 4.38 2.39 -9.16
CA MET A 141 5.25 1.37 -9.78
C MET A 141 5.19 1.37 -11.29
N ALA A 142 3.99 1.54 -11.87
CA ALA A 142 3.83 1.65 -13.32
C ALA A 142 4.53 2.89 -13.87
N ASP A 143 4.58 3.97 -13.09
CA ASP A 143 5.40 5.13 -13.44
C ASP A 143 6.89 4.80 -13.28
N VAL A 144 7.33 4.19 -12.16
CA VAL A 144 8.75 3.99 -11.87
C VAL A 144 9.45 3.03 -12.83
N PHE A 145 8.80 1.93 -13.20
CA PHE A 145 9.38 0.85 -14.00
C PHE A 145 8.97 0.94 -15.47
N ARG A 146 9.92 0.69 -16.39
CA ARG A 146 9.61 0.60 -17.83
C ARG A 146 8.72 -0.63 -18.12
N PRO A 147 7.93 -0.63 -19.20
CA PRO A 147 7.06 -1.76 -19.54
C PRO A 147 7.77 -3.12 -19.61
N GLU A 148 9.01 -3.16 -20.12
CA GLU A 148 9.79 -4.41 -20.21
C GLU A 148 10.27 -4.90 -18.83
N GLN A 149 10.60 -3.96 -17.92
CA GLN A 149 10.99 -4.27 -16.55
C GLN A 149 9.79 -4.69 -15.71
N ALA A 150 8.65 -4.01 -15.87
CA ALA A 150 7.42 -4.25 -15.12
C ALA A 150 6.97 -5.71 -15.24
N ARG A 151 6.96 -6.29 -16.46
CA ARG A 151 6.58 -7.69 -16.68
C ARG A 151 7.39 -8.70 -15.86
N ARG A 152 8.64 -8.36 -15.51
CA ARG A 152 9.59 -9.27 -14.85
C ARG A 152 9.69 -9.01 -13.35
N LEU A 153 9.61 -7.73 -12.96
CA LEU A 153 9.79 -7.29 -11.57
C LEU A 153 8.48 -7.24 -10.79
N PHE A 154 7.33 -7.04 -11.46
CA PHE A 154 6.02 -6.99 -10.77
C PHE A 154 5.69 -8.25 -9.99
N PRO A 155 6.01 -9.48 -10.44
CA PRO A 155 5.81 -10.68 -9.62
C PRO A 155 6.57 -10.62 -8.29
N VAL A 156 7.82 -10.12 -8.30
CA VAL A 156 8.63 -9.97 -7.08
C VAL A 156 8.07 -8.88 -6.18
N ILE A 157 7.63 -7.75 -6.76
CA ILE A 157 7.00 -6.66 -6.00
C ILE A 157 5.66 -7.12 -5.39
N ALA A 158 4.87 -7.89 -6.15
CA ALA A 158 3.62 -8.49 -5.68
C ALA A 158 3.85 -9.49 -4.54
N ALA A 159 4.95 -10.24 -4.55
CA ALA A 159 5.32 -11.08 -3.42
C ALA A 159 5.52 -10.25 -2.14
N GLY A 160 6.06 -9.03 -2.23
CA GLY A 160 6.15 -8.09 -1.10
C GLY A 160 4.77 -7.71 -0.55
N ALA A 161 3.80 -7.50 -1.43
CA ALA A 161 2.41 -7.26 -1.05
C ALA A 161 1.80 -8.47 -0.31
N SER A 162 2.03 -9.68 -0.80
CA SER A 162 1.57 -10.92 -0.17
C SER A 162 2.20 -11.12 1.21
N VAL A 163 3.52 -10.93 1.33
CA VAL A 163 4.23 -11.05 2.60
C VAL A 163 3.74 -9.99 3.60
N GLY A 164 3.55 -8.74 3.16
CA GLY A 164 2.96 -7.69 4.00
C GLY A 164 1.52 -7.99 4.42
N GLY A 165 0.72 -8.57 3.52
CA GLY A 165 -0.66 -8.96 3.79
C GLY A 165 -0.79 -10.12 4.78
N LEU A 166 0.21 -11.00 4.86
CA LEU A 166 0.31 -12.04 5.87
C LEU A 166 0.90 -11.52 7.19
N ALA A 167 1.93 -10.69 7.11
CA ALA A 167 2.59 -10.12 8.29
C ALA A 167 1.67 -9.15 9.04
N GLY A 168 0.85 -8.35 8.35
CA GLY A 168 -0.03 -7.36 8.95
C GLY A 168 -0.98 -7.94 10.01
N PRO A 169 -1.81 -8.96 9.69
CA PRO A 169 -2.73 -9.56 10.65
C PRO A 169 -2.01 -10.30 11.78
N LEU A 170 -0.89 -10.98 11.47
CA LEU A 170 -0.07 -11.65 12.49
C LEU A 170 0.49 -10.65 13.51
N LEU A 171 1.07 -9.55 13.02
CA LEU A 171 1.52 -8.45 13.86
C LEU A 171 0.34 -7.85 14.64
N SER A 172 -0.81 -7.63 14.00
CA SER A 172 -1.99 -7.12 14.73
C SER A 172 -2.41 -8.05 15.87
N GLY A 173 -2.45 -9.36 15.66
CA GLY A 173 -2.88 -10.32 16.67
C GLY A 173 -1.90 -10.40 17.85
N TRP A 174 -0.60 -10.28 17.58
CA TRP A 174 0.42 -10.29 18.63
C TRP A 174 0.53 -8.96 19.37
N LEU A 175 0.36 -7.84 18.66
CA LEU A 175 0.54 -6.50 19.22
C LEU A 175 -0.75 -5.93 19.81
N VAL A 176 -1.94 -6.39 19.42
CA VAL A 176 -3.19 -5.87 19.99
C VAL A 176 -3.26 -6.04 21.51
N GLY A 177 -2.69 -7.12 22.05
CA GLY A 177 -2.60 -7.35 23.49
C GLY A 177 -1.81 -6.26 24.22
N PRO A 178 -0.52 -6.04 23.89
CA PRO A 178 0.32 -5.07 24.59
C PRO A 178 0.07 -3.60 24.23
N ILE A 179 -0.22 -3.25 22.97
CA ILE A 179 -0.33 -1.84 22.54
C ILE A 179 -1.76 -1.38 22.27
N GLY A 180 -2.73 -2.30 22.29
CA GLY A 180 -4.13 -1.99 22.09
C GLY A 180 -4.47 -1.45 20.70
N LEU A 181 -5.71 -1.03 20.54
CA LEU A 181 -6.27 -0.59 19.26
C LEU A 181 -5.65 0.74 18.78
N THR A 182 -5.47 1.70 19.70
CA THR A 182 -4.78 2.97 19.42
C THR A 182 -3.34 2.74 18.98
N GLY A 183 -2.61 1.83 19.64
CA GLY A 183 -1.23 1.51 19.27
C GLY A 183 -1.13 0.92 17.87
N LEU A 184 -2.06 0.04 17.47
CA LEU A 184 -2.10 -0.50 16.12
C LEU A 184 -2.35 0.58 15.07
N MET A 185 -3.23 1.55 15.34
CA MET A 185 -3.44 2.70 14.45
C MET A 185 -2.17 3.54 14.28
N LEU A 186 -1.43 3.79 15.37
CA LEU A 186 -0.16 4.51 15.33
C LEU A 186 0.92 3.73 14.58
N LEU A 187 1.04 2.42 14.82
CA LEU A 187 2.00 1.57 14.11
C LEU A 187 1.69 1.52 12.62
N SER A 188 0.41 1.45 12.23
CA SER A 188 -0.02 1.53 10.83
C SER A 188 0.36 2.89 10.22
N ALA A 189 0.17 3.99 10.96
CA ALA A 189 0.58 5.32 10.53
C ALA A 189 2.10 5.42 10.34
N VAL A 190 2.91 4.81 11.23
CA VAL A 190 4.37 4.76 11.11
C VAL A 190 4.80 3.93 9.90
N LEU A 191 4.20 2.76 9.69
CA LEU A 191 4.48 1.91 8.52
C LEU A 191 4.13 2.64 7.22
N LEU A 192 2.99 3.34 7.18
CA LEU A 192 2.60 4.15 6.03
C LEU A 192 3.55 5.32 5.83
N ALA A 193 3.97 6.01 6.90
CA ALA A 193 4.95 7.09 6.83
C ALA A 193 6.31 6.58 6.32
N ALA A 194 6.72 5.37 6.67
CA ALA A 194 7.94 4.74 6.17
C ALA A 194 7.91 4.47 4.65
N THR A 195 6.73 4.41 4.04
CA THR A 195 6.62 4.27 2.57
C THR A 195 6.98 5.56 1.82
N LEU A 196 6.82 6.74 2.44
CA LEU A 196 7.12 8.04 1.85
C LEU A 196 8.60 8.18 1.41
N PRO A 197 9.61 7.93 2.27
CA PRO A 197 11.01 7.99 1.87
C PRO A 197 11.35 6.92 0.81
N GLY A 198 10.75 5.73 0.88
CA GLY A 198 10.92 4.68 -0.12
C GLY A 198 10.42 5.10 -1.50
N GLY A 199 9.23 5.70 -1.58
CA GLY A 199 8.68 6.25 -2.82
C GLY A 199 9.51 7.41 -3.37
N ALA A 200 9.97 8.33 -2.50
CA ALA A 200 10.84 9.43 -2.91
C ALA A 200 12.19 8.93 -3.46
N TRP A 201 12.76 7.90 -2.83
CA TRP A 201 14.00 7.26 -3.28
C TRP A 201 13.83 6.57 -4.64
N LEU A 202 12.73 5.85 -4.86
CA LEU A 202 12.41 5.20 -6.14
C LEU A 202 12.29 6.22 -7.29
N PHE A 203 11.64 7.36 -7.04
CA PHE A 203 11.59 8.44 -8.03
C PHE A 203 12.97 9.04 -8.32
N ARG A 204 13.81 9.22 -7.29
CA ARG A 204 15.20 9.69 -7.47
C ARG A 204 16.05 8.67 -8.23
N TRP A 205 15.85 7.38 -7.98
CA TRP A 205 16.54 6.31 -8.72
C TRP A 205 16.13 6.33 -10.19
N ARG A 206 14.84 6.41 -10.51
CA ARG A 206 14.37 6.55 -11.91
C ARG A 206 14.99 7.76 -12.61
N ALA A 207 15.12 8.90 -11.92
CA ALA A 207 15.73 10.09 -12.50
C ALA A 207 17.24 9.93 -12.77
N ARG A 208 17.94 9.06 -12.01
CA ARG A 208 19.38 8.78 -12.19
C ARG A 208 19.67 7.63 -13.15
N ALA A 209 18.83 6.59 -13.16
CA ALA A 209 18.99 5.42 -14.02
C ALA A 209 18.35 5.60 -15.41
N GLY A 210 17.56 6.67 -15.59
CA GLY A 210 16.94 7.07 -16.85
C GLY A 210 17.66 8.20 -17.60
N ALA A 211 18.83 8.63 -17.13
CA ALA A 211 19.73 9.55 -17.83
C ALA A 211 20.90 8.77 -18.45
#